data_AF-A0A4U5PA79-F1
#
_entry.id   AF-A0A4U5PA79-F1
#
_cell.length_a   1.000
_cell.length_b   1.000
_cell.length_c   1.000
_cell.angle_alpha   90.00
_cell.angle_beta   90.00
_cell.angle_gamma   90.00
#
_symmetry.space_group_name_H-M   'P 1'
#
loop_
_entity.id
_entity.type
_entity.pdbx_description
1 polymer ?
#
loop_
_entity_poly.entity_id
_entity_poly.type
_entity_poly.pdbx_seq_one_letter_code
_entity_poly.pdbx_strand_id
1 'polypeptide(L)'
;MKPPLASFLLVFLYLLEAAGAIRKIACLEGFGPLKLLNGGQWKMLHFNWHSGHAPVDCSFDSVSKICRKAFPDVAYGKRDGSIDVHYSKVHRISDRYHRTTKWKNGALEFQEFSCQEYVRASEPVGNNETWSDKFVATKHSVCRSEESWIEMVEEKCGEKPAEHHLGGSCGDTKTFLEIAYICHQPLDDPKNTFLEIMEDIFSEYVQKISALLASELTKVRDEKTSEDDFRSLKRRGEAARRIGLVSALDEEHDLTIFWSDETADIFISRLTSEIAAKHRLLQHGFKRASMLFKMVADLIYNKATDHNYLLKFYGFYSQNHVDELIGAEVKSHFAELETGLKEYWTSEICKKNTPLLLEEYRSAKKCLEFEDLLQMYVRIVGAQKETSEEVEDSSVNDI
;
A
#
# COMPACT_ATOMS: atom_id res chain seq x y z
N MET A 1 31.28 38.05 -20.85
CA MET A 1 30.20 37.46 -20.02
C MET A 1 30.57 36.00 -19.77
N LYS A 2 30.81 35.61 -18.50
CA LYS A 2 31.11 34.21 -18.15
C LYS A 2 29.77 33.46 -18.05
N PRO A 3 29.57 32.33 -18.74
CA PRO A 3 28.37 31.53 -18.54
C PRO A 3 28.35 31.00 -17.09
N PRO A 4 27.17 30.89 -16.46
CA PRO A 4 27.07 30.44 -15.08
C PRO A 4 27.53 28.98 -14.98
N LEU A 5 28.49 28.71 -14.10
CA LEU A 5 28.99 27.35 -13.78
C LEU A 5 27.85 26.36 -13.42
N ALA A 6 26.71 26.86 -12.96
CA ALA A 6 25.54 26.05 -12.63
C ALA A 6 24.95 25.29 -13.83
N SER A 7 24.97 25.85 -15.05
CA SER A 7 24.44 25.16 -16.23
C SER A 7 25.32 24.00 -16.68
N PHE A 8 26.64 24.10 -16.48
CA PHE A 8 27.55 22.99 -16.79
C PHE A 8 27.40 21.82 -15.81
N LEU A 9 27.20 22.10 -14.52
CA LEU A 9 26.97 21.07 -13.50
C LEU A 9 25.65 20.31 -13.73
N LEU A 10 24.57 20.98 -14.11
CA LEU A 10 23.30 20.34 -14.44
C LEU A 10 23.40 19.42 -15.67
N VAL A 11 24.09 19.87 -16.73
CA VAL A 11 24.34 19.05 -17.92
C VAL A 11 25.26 17.87 -17.62
N PHE A 12 26.27 18.05 -16.76
CA PHE A 12 27.17 16.97 -16.37
C PHE A 12 26.49 15.93 -15.45
N LEU A 13 25.59 16.37 -14.56
CA LEU A 13 24.75 15.49 -13.76
C LEU A 13 23.74 14.72 -14.63
N TYR A 14 23.10 15.38 -15.60
CA TYR A 14 22.25 14.72 -16.59
C TYR A 14 23.02 13.72 -17.46
N LEU A 15 24.26 14.03 -17.85
CA LEU A 15 25.11 13.12 -18.62
C LEU A 15 25.64 11.96 -17.78
N LEU A 16 25.86 12.15 -16.47
CA LEU A 16 26.21 11.08 -15.54
C LEU A 16 25.02 10.18 -15.21
N GLU A 17 23.79 10.70 -15.19
CA GLU A 17 22.58 9.88 -15.14
C GLU A 17 22.31 9.15 -16.46
N ALA A 18 22.69 9.75 -17.60
CA ALA A 18 22.57 9.13 -18.92
C ALA A 18 23.65 8.07 -19.22
N ALA A 19 24.69 7.95 -18.38
CA ALA A 19 25.55 6.77 -18.37
C ALA A 19 24.74 5.61 -17.80
N GLY A 20 23.90 5.02 -18.66
CA GLY A 20 22.85 4.07 -18.31
C GLY A 20 23.29 3.10 -17.22
N ALA A 21 22.55 3.09 -16.11
CA ALA A 21 22.84 2.21 -14.99
C ALA A 21 23.07 0.78 -15.50
N ILE A 22 24.18 0.16 -15.10
CA ILE A 22 24.52 -1.19 -15.54
C ILE A 22 23.54 -2.16 -14.87
N ARG A 23 22.49 -2.56 -15.58
CA ARG A 23 21.46 -3.49 -15.09
C ARG A 23 21.81 -4.92 -15.49
N LYS A 24 22.67 -5.59 -14.73
CA LYS A 24 23.05 -6.98 -14.99
C LYS A 24 22.76 -7.92 -13.84
N ILE A 25 22.40 -9.14 -14.19
CA ILE A 25 22.24 -10.27 -13.27
C ILE A 25 23.09 -11.46 -13.72
N ALA A 26 23.35 -12.37 -12.79
CA ALA A 26 23.96 -13.66 -13.10
C ALA A 26 23.13 -14.78 -12.48
N CYS A 27 22.88 -15.84 -13.24
CA CYS A 27 22.08 -16.99 -12.84
C CYS A 27 22.89 -18.29 -12.93
N LEU A 28 22.72 -19.14 -11.93
CA LEU A 28 23.21 -20.52 -11.92
C LEU A 28 22.17 -21.40 -11.23
N GLU A 29 21.78 -22.48 -11.89
CA GLU A 29 20.81 -23.45 -11.37
C GLU A 29 21.20 -23.94 -9.98
N GLY A 30 20.26 -23.88 -9.03
CA GLY A 30 20.47 -24.33 -7.65
C GLY A 30 21.23 -23.34 -6.75
N PHE A 31 21.63 -22.16 -7.26
CA PHE A 31 22.30 -21.10 -6.49
C PHE A 31 21.49 -19.81 -6.47
N GLY A 32 21.71 -18.99 -5.44
CA GLY A 32 21.12 -17.65 -5.37
C GLY A 32 21.66 -16.78 -6.51
N PRO A 33 20.80 -16.09 -7.30
CA PRO A 33 21.26 -15.27 -8.39
C PRO A 33 21.98 -14.01 -7.86
N LEU A 34 22.82 -13.45 -8.72
CA LEU A 34 23.64 -12.29 -8.41
C LEU A 34 23.13 -11.06 -9.16
N LYS A 35 23.32 -9.88 -8.57
CA LYS A 35 23.11 -8.57 -9.17
C LYS A 35 24.43 -7.81 -9.21
N LEU A 36 24.72 -7.19 -10.34
CA LEU A 36 25.85 -6.29 -10.48
C LEU A 36 25.50 -4.93 -9.88
N LEU A 37 26.33 -4.43 -8.96
CA LEU A 37 26.20 -3.08 -8.42
C LEU A 37 27.00 -2.08 -9.26
N ASN A 38 26.67 -0.79 -9.13
CA ASN A 38 27.34 0.31 -9.86
C ASN A 38 28.86 0.39 -9.63
N GLY A 39 29.41 -0.27 -8.60
CA GLY A 39 30.85 -0.41 -8.36
C GLY A 39 31.52 -1.62 -9.03
N GLY A 40 30.84 -2.32 -9.95
CA GLY A 40 31.35 -3.52 -10.62
C GLY A 40 31.39 -4.76 -9.74
N GLN A 41 30.83 -4.70 -8.53
CA GLN A 41 30.78 -5.83 -7.60
C GLN A 41 29.48 -6.62 -7.76
N TRP A 42 29.61 -7.94 -7.90
CA TRP A 42 28.50 -8.87 -7.85
C TRP A 42 28.09 -9.12 -6.39
N LYS A 43 26.81 -8.93 -6.08
CA LYS A 43 26.21 -9.30 -4.80
C LYS A 43 25.07 -10.27 -5.01
N MET A 44 24.91 -11.17 -4.05
CA MET A 44 23.74 -12.04 -4.01
C MET A 44 22.47 -11.20 -3.86
N LEU A 45 21.48 -11.50 -4.69
CA LEU A 45 20.14 -10.97 -4.51
C LEU A 45 19.50 -11.69 -3.33
N HIS A 46 19.17 -10.93 -2.27
CA HIS A 46 18.39 -11.46 -1.16
C HIS A 46 16.92 -11.48 -1.54
N PHE A 47 16.36 -12.68 -1.71
CA PHE A 47 14.93 -12.86 -1.88
C PHE A 47 14.35 -13.01 -0.47
N ASN A 48 13.41 -12.15 -0.07
CA ASN A 48 12.44 -12.52 0.98
C ASN A 48 11.66 -13.71 0.43
N TRP A 49 12.17 -14.90 0.69
CA TRP A 49 11.57 -16.18 0.37
C TRP A 49 11.02 -16.74 1.65
N HIS A 50 9.71 -16.65 1.79
CA HIS A 50 9.02 -17.62 2.63
C HIS A 50 8.86 -18.97 1.90
N SER A 51 9.37 -19.14 0.68
CA SER A 51 9.23 -20.32 -0.18
C SER A 51 10.52 -21.02 -0.67
N GLY A 52 11.69 -20.67 -0.14
CA GLY A 52 12.84 -21.59 -0.04
C GLY A 52 13.53 -22.17 -1.29
N HIS A 53 13.25 -21.77 -2.55
CA HIS A 53 13.81 -22.45 -3.72
C HIS A 53 14.62 -21.57 -4.66
N ALA A 54 15.95 -21.82 -4.72
CA ALA A 54 16.86 -21.38 -5.77
C ALA A 54 16.17 -21.45 -7.13
N PRO A 55 16.44 -20.52 -8.07
CA PRO A 55 15.95 -20.68 -9.43
C PRO A 55 16.27 -22.09 -9.88
N VAL A 56 15.21 -22.83 -10.22
CA VAL A 56 15.29 -24.24 -10.60
C VAL A 56 16.07 -24.38 -11.91
N ASP A 57 16.06 -23.32 -12.72
CA ASP A 57 16.84 -23.21 -13.94
C ASP A 57 17.21 -21.74 -14.22
N CYS A 58 17.96 -21.53 -15.31
CA CYS A 58 18.19 -20.22 -15.90
C CYS A 58 17.44 -20.09 -17.22
N SER A 59 16.17 -20.55 -17.25
CA SER A 59 15.29 -20.35 -18.40
C SER A 59 14.99 -18.86 -18.60
N PHE A 60 14.46 -18.53 -19.78
CA PHE A 60 14.08 -17.15 -20.11
C PHE A 60 13.12 -16.54 -19.08
N ASP A 61 12.12 -17.30 -18.63
CA ASP A 61 11.15 -16.85 -17.63
C ASP A 61 11.79 -16.64 -16.27
N SER A 62 12.63 -17.59 -15.81
CA SER A 62 13.36 -17.46 -14.54
C SER A 62 14.25 -16.23 -14.54
N VAL A 63 15.02 -16.02 -15.61
CA VAL A 63 15.90 -14.85 -15.78
C VAL A 63 15.09 -13.56 -15.80
N SER A 64 13.96 -13.53 -16.50
CA SER A 64 13.09 -12.35 -16.56
C SER A 64 12.56 -11.97 -15.18
N LYS A 65 12.07 -12.95 -14.40
CA LYS A 65 11.64 -12.72 -13.00
C LYS A 65 12.78 -12.20 -12.12
N ILE A 66 14.00 -12.77 -12.26
CA ILE A 66 15.17 -12.30 -11.52
C ILE A 66 15.51 -10.85 -11.90
N CYS A 67 15.48 -10.50 -13.19
CA CYS A 67 15.72 -9.14 -13.67
C CYS A 67 14.72 -8.15 -13.05
N ARG A 68 13.40 -8.43 -13.13
CA ARG A 68 12.36 -7.55 -12.58
C ARG A 68 12.42 -7.39 -11.06
N LYS A 69 12.85 -8.44 -10.36
CA LYS A 69 13.09 -8.37 -8.92
C LYS A 69 14.35 -7.58 -8.56
N ALA A 70 15.39 -7.67 -9.38
CA ALA A 70 16.63 -6.94 -9.20
C ALA A 70 16.48 -5.45 -9.54
N PHE A 71 15.66 -5.13 -10.54
CA PHE A 71 15.45 -3.81 -11.12
C PHE A 71 13.96 -3.67 -11.51
N PRO A 72 13.16 -2.82 -10.85
CA PRO A 72 11.72 -2.72 -11.14
C PRO A 72 11.38 -2.17 -12.54
N ASP A 73 12.33 -1.53 -13.21
CA ASP A 73 12.19 -0.81 -14.48
C ASP A 73 12.69 -1.60 -15.71
N VAL A 74 12.79 -2.94 -15.59
CA VAL A 74 13.24 -3.84 -16.66
C VAL A 74 12.18 -4.89 -17.00
N ALA A 75 12.24 -5.43 -18.21
CA ALA A 75 11.29 -6.44 -18.68
C ALA A 75 11.85 -7.88 -18.57
N TYR A 76 13.00 -8.12 -19.20
CA TYR A 76 13.61 -9.45 -19.36
C TYR A 76 15.15 -9.37 -19.35
N GLY A 77 15.82 -10.51 -19.29
CA GLY A 77 17.29 -10.60 -19.41
C GLY A 77 17.74 -11.13 -20.77
N LYS A 78 18.66 -10.41 -21.43
CA LYS A 78 19.36 -10.87 -22.63
C LYS A 78 20.69 -11.49 -22.22
N ARG A 79 20.99 -12.69 -22.72
CA ARG A 79 22.23 -13.40 -22.39
C ARG A 79 23.43 -12.70 -23.03
N ASP A 80 24.44 -12.39 -22.23
CA ASP A 80 25.68 -11.75 -22.67
C ASP A 80 26.87 -12.71 -22.70
N GLY A 81 26.89 -13.70 -21.80
CA GLY A 81 28.04 -14.59 -21.63
C GLY A 81 28.00 -15.38 -20.33
N SER A 82 29.17 -15.56 -19.72
CA SER A 82 29.35 -16.18 -18.41
C SER A 82 30.41 -15.47 -17.59
N ILE A 83 30.29 -15.59 -16.26
CA ILE A 83 31.24 -15.04 -15.29
C ILE A 83 31.69 -16.14 -14.32
N ASP A 84 32.96 -16.11 -13.93
CA ASP A 84 33.50 -17.00 -12.91
C ASP A 84 33.38 -16.35 -11.52
N VAL A 85 32.66 -16.99 -10.61
CA VAL A 85 32.45 -16.53 -9.24
C VAL A 85 33.05 -17.53 -8.26
N HIS A 86 33.99 -17.09 -7.44
CA HIS A 86 34.60 -17.94 -6.42
C HIS A 86 33.56 -18.42 -5.41
N TYR A 87 33.56 -19.73 -5.09
CA TYR A 87 32.52 -20.37 -4.28
C TYR A 87 32.31 -19.71 -2.89
N SER A 88 33.36 -19.14 -2.31
CA SER A 88 33.27 -18.47 -1.00
C SER A 88 32.40 -17.22 -1.00
N LYS A 89 32.07 -16.67 -2.17
CA LYS A 89 31.24 -15.46 -2.32
C LYS A 89 29.76 -15.78 -2.53
N VAL A 90 29.38 -17.05 -2.61
CA VAL A 90 28.01 -17.48 -2.86
C VAL A 90 27.50 -18.36 -1.73
N HIS A 91 26.36 -18.01 -1.16
CA HIS A 91 25.62 -18.87 -0.24
C HIS A 91 24.96 -20.03 -0.96
N ARG A 92 25.07 -21.19 -0.32
CA ARG A 92 24.53 -22.45 -0.80
C ARG A 92 23.11 -22.60 -0.27
N ILE A 93 22.15 -22.85 -1.16
CA ILE A 93 20.73 -22.88 -0.79
C ILE A 93 20.27 -24.27 -0.37
N SER A 94 20.95 -25.36 -0.77
CA SER A 94 20.64 -26.72 -0.32
C SER A 94 21.72 -27.73 -0.72
N ASP A 95 21.95 -28.74 0.12
CA ASP A 95 22.82 -29.90 -0.20
C ASP A 95 22.24 -30.80 -1.30
N ARG A 96 20.99 -30.61 -1.76
CA ARG A 96 20.38 -31.48 -2.78
C ARG A 96 20.84 -31.23 -4.23
N TYR A 97 21.46 -30.08 -4.54
CA TYR A 97 21.82 -29.68 -5.91
C TYR A 97 23.24 -30.08 -6.36
N HIS A 98 23.73 -31.22 -5.87
CA HIS A 98 25.13 -31.63 -6.05
C HIS A 98 25.50 -32.22 -7.43
N ARG A 99 24.55 -32.44 -8.36
CA ARG A 99 24.78 -33.41 -9.44
C ARG A 99 25.33 -32.85 -10.77
N THR A 100 25.28 -31.55 -11.04
CA THR A 100 25.58 -31.03 -12.40
C THR A 100 26.58 -29.87 -12.48
N THR A 101 26.90 -29.20 -11.36
CA THR A 101 27.80 -28.04 -11.40
C THR A 101 29.24 -28.48 -11.62
N LYS A 102 29.83 -28.10 -12.76
CA LYS A 102 31.26 -28.33 -13.04
C LYS A 102 32.09 -27.31 -12.27
N TRP A 103 32.97 -27.82 -11.42
CA TRP A 103 33.89 -27.01 -10.63
C TRP A 103 35.17 -26.85 -11.44
N LYS A 104 35.62 -25.61 -11.64
CA LYS A 104 36.93 -25.35 -12.23
C LYS A 104 37.69 -24.43 -11.29
N ASN A 105 38.74 -24.96 -10.66
CA ASN A 105 39.65 -24.20 -9.80
C ASN A 105 38.98 -23.42 -8.66
N GLY A 106 37.89 -23.94 -8.07
CA GLY A 106 37.14 -23.26 -7.01
C GLY A 106 36.23 -22.11 -7.48
N ALA A 107 36.07 -21.91 -8.79
CA ALA A 107 35.08 -21.00 -9.34
C ALA A 107 33.85 -21.76 -9.86
N LEU A 108 32.70 -21.09 -9.76
CA LEU A 108 31.43 -21.46 -10.36
C LEU A 108 31.15 -20.53 -11.54
N GLU A 109 30.82 -21.10 -12.69
CA GLU A 109 30.51 -20.35 -13.91
C GLU A 109 29.01 -19.99 -13.93
N PHE A 110 28.68 -18.72 -13.67
CA PHE A 110 27.33 -18.20 -13.77
C PHE A 110 27.04 -17.71 -15.19
N GLN A 111 25.81 -17.88 -15.67
CA GLN A 111 25.35 -17.27 -16.92
C GLN A 111 25.03 -15.79 -16.66
N GLU A 112 25.62 -14.89 -17.45
CA GLU A 112 25.44 -13.44 -17.32
C GLU A 112 24.34 -12.94 -18.25
N PHE A 113 23.50 -12.04 -17.74
CA PHE A 113 22.41 -11.42 -18.49
C PHE A 113 22.36 -9.90 -18.27
N SER A 114 22.18 -9.15 -19.36
CA SER A 114 21.80 -7.74 -19.32
C SER A 114 20.29 -7.60 -19.29
N CYS A 115 19.76 -6.98 -18.25
CA CYS A 115 18.33 -6.71 -18.09
C CYS A 115 17.91 -5.55 -19.00
N GLN A 116 16.95 -5.82 -19.88
CA GLN A 116 16.46 -4.88 -20.89
C GLN A 116 15.38 -3.98 -20.32
N GLU A 117 15.36 -2.72 -20.75
CA GLU A 117 14.41 -1.72 -20.28
C GLU A 117 12.95 -2.13 -20.48
N TYR A 118 12.12 -1.81 -19.50
CA TYR A 118 10.68 -1.99 -19.58
C TYR A 118 10.03 -0.80 -20.28
N VAL A 119 9.58 -1.01 -21.52
CA VAL A 119 8.84 -0.01 -22.28
C VAL A 119 7.35 -0.18 -22.01
N ARG A 120 6.71 0.87 -21.51
CA ARG A 120 5.28 0.82 -21.16
C ARG A 120 4.36 0.82 -22.39
N ALA A 121 3.23 0.13 -22.27
CA ALA A 121 2.06 0.26 -23.13
C ALA A 121 1.53 1.69 -23.03
N SER A 122 1.24 2.29 -24.18
CA SER A 122 0.52 3.55 -24.26
C SER A 122 -0.89 3.36 -23.71
N GLU A 123 -1.34 4.24 -22.82
CA GLU A 123 -2.72 4.18 -22.35
C GLU A 123 -3.68 4.66 -23.44
N PRO A 124 -4.62 3.80 -23.87
CA PRO A 124 -5.64 4.22 -24.83
C PRO A 124 -6.60 5.21 -24.15
N VAL A 125 -7.06 6.21 -24.90
CA VAL A 125 -7.92 7.29 -24.39
C VAL A 125 -9.37 7.01 -24.75
N GLY A 126 -10.18 6.73 -23.73
CA GLY A 126 -11.61 6.50 -23.88
C GLY A 126 -12.41 7.78 -24.15
N ASN A 127 -13.64 7.59 -24.62
CA ASN A 127 -14.70 8.60 -24.60
C ASN A 127 -15.54 8.48 -23.32
N ASN A 128 -16.56 9.33 -23.16
CA ASN A 128 -17.42 9.35 -21.95
C ASN A 128 -18.25 8.07 -21.72
N GLU A 129 -18.35 7.19 -22.72
CA GLU A 129 -19.12 5.93 -22.65
C GLU A 129 -18.22 4.72 -22.42
N THR A 130 -16.91 4.94 -22.27
CA THR A 130 -15.92 3.87 -22.14
C THR A 130 -15.08 4.08 -20.89
N TRP A 131 -14.48 3.01 -20.39
CA TRP A 131 -13.47 3.10 -19.33
C TRP A 131 -12.21 2.34 -19.75
N SER A 132 -11.07 2.77 -19.21
CA SER A 132 -9.78 2.16 -19.47
C SER A 132 -9.12 1.62 -18.20
N ASP A 133 -8.40 0.53 -18.36
CA ASP A 133 -7.63 -0.10 -17.31
C ASP A 133 -6.39 -0.76 -17.91
N LYS A 134 -5.53 -1.28 -17.04
CA LYS A 134 -4.25 -1.86 -17.41
C LYS A 134 -3.96 -3.06 -16.54
N PHE A 135 -3.65 -4.19 -17.17
CA PHE A 135 -3.07 -5.33 -16.48
C PHE A 135 -1.56 -5.33 -16.64
N VAL A 136 -0.86 -5.56 -15.53
CA VAL A 136 0.60 -5.67 -15.49
C VAL A 136 1.00 -6.97 -14.80
N ALA A 137 1.84 -7.75 -15.44
CA ALA A 137 2.42 -8.96 -14.91
C ALA A 137 3.31 -8.64 -13.69
N THR A 138 3.09 -9.33 -12.58
CA THR A 138 3.93 -9.16 -11.39
C THR A 138 5.37 -9.64 -11.63
N LYS A 139 6.26 -9.34 -10.68
CA LYS A 139 7.61 -9.92 -10.65
C LYS A 139 7.63 -11.46 -10.55
N HIS A 140 6.50 -12.09 -10.22
CA HIS A 140 6.36 -13.55 -10.10
C HIS A 140 5.80 -14.21 -11.37
N SER A 141 5.25 -13.41 -12.26
CA SER A 141 4.58 -13.84 -13.48
C SER A 141 5.51 -14.08 -14.65
N VAL A 142 4.98 -14.68 -15.70
CA VAL A 142 5.67 -14.94 -16.98
C VAL A 142 5.12 -14.03 -18.07
N CYS A 143 5.88 -13.87 -19.15
CA CYS A 143 5.40 -13.11 -20.30
C CYS A 143 4.29 -13.88 -21.01
N ARG A 144 3.31 -13.17 -21.55
CA ARG A 144 2.14 -13.77 -22.22
C ARG A 144 2.00 -13.27 -23.64
N SER A 145 1.41 -14.10 -24.50
CA SER A 145 1.08 -13.66 -25.85
C SER A 145 -0.05 -12.63 -25.83
N GLU A 146 -0.22 -11.91 -26.93
CA GLU A 146 -1.33 -10.98 -27.11
C GLU A 146 -2.69 -11.68 -26.93
N GLU A 147 -2.86 -12.88 -27.49
CA GLU A 147 -4.11 -13.63 -27.40
C GLU A 147 -4.46 -13.97 -25.95
N SER A 148 -3.47 -14.36 -25.14
CA SER A 148 -3.68 -14.65 -23.71
C SER A 148 -4.03 -13.38 -22.92
N TRP A 149 -3.47 -12.23 -23.28
CA TRP A 149 -3.85 -10.96 -22.65
C TRP A 149 -5.27 -10.56 -23.01
N ILE A 150 -5.64 -10.68 -24.29
CA ILE A 150 -6.99 -10.37 -24.77
C ILE A 150 -8.02 -11.27 -24.10
N GLU A 151 -7.76 -12.57 -23.93
CA GLU A 151 -8.68 -13.49 -23.24
C GLU A 151 -8.98 -13.05 -21.79
N MET A 152 -7.96 -12.61 -21.04
CA MET A 152 -8.17 -12.09 -19.67
C MET A 152 -8.92 -10.75 -19.68
N VAL A 153 -8.68 -9.91 -20.68
CA VAL A 153 -9.41 -8.65 -20.82
C VAL A 153 -10.87 -8.90 -21.22
N GLU A 154 -11.12 -9.88 -22.09
CA GLU A 154 -12.46 -10.31 -22.48
C GLU A 154 -13.28 -10.81 -21.29
N GLU A 155 -12.67 -11.60 -20.41
CA GLU A 155 -13.30 -12.04 -19.16
C GLU A 155 -13.71 -10.85 -18.28
N LYS A 156 -12.87 -9.81 -18.20
CA LYS A 156 -13.14 -8.63 -17.39
C LYS A 156 -14.10 -7.62 -18.02
N CYS A 157 -13.99 -7.37 -19.32
CA CYS A 157 -14.88 -6.47 -20.04
C CYS A 157 -16.25 -7.13 -20.35
N GLY A 158 -16.35 -8.46 -20.28
CA GLY A 158 -17.50 -9.24 -20.78
C GLY A 158 -17.54 -9.40 -22.31
N GLU A 159 -16.64 -8.71 -23.03
CA GLU A 159 -16.51 -8.71 -24.47
C GLU A 159 -15.09 -8.31 -24.89
N LYS A 160 -14.78 -8.37 -26.19
CA LYS A 160 -13.47 -7.95 -26.70
C LYS A 160 -13.20 -6.48 -26.38
N PRO A 161 -11.99 -6.10 -25.95
CA PRO A 161 -11.66 -4.70 -25.74
C PRO A 161 -11.82 -3.92 -27.05
N ALA A 162 -12.33 -2.69 -26.93
CA ALA A 162 -12.52 -1.77 -28.04
C ALA A 162 -11.18 -1.39 -28.69
N GLU A 163 -10.18 -1.19 -27.84
CA GLU A 163 -8.82 -0.84 -28.18
C GLU A 163 -7.89 -1.42 -27.11
N HIS A 164 -6.70 -1.86 -27.51
CA HIS A 164 -5.66 -2.29 -26.59
C HIS A 164 -4.26 -1.99 -27.11
N HIS A 165 -3.34 -1.79 -26.18
CA HIS A 165 -1.91 -1.61 -26.42
C HIS A 165 -1.10 -2.53 -25.52
N LEU A 166 -0.03 -3.09 -26.06
CA LEU A 166 0.84 -4.04 -25.35
C LEU A 166 2.14 -3.36 -24.94
N GLY A 167 2.68 -3.78 -23.80
CA GLY A 167 3.90 -3.22 -23.21
C GLY A 167 4.80 -4.29 -22.62
N GLY A 168 6.03 -3.90 -22.29
CA GLY A 168 7.02 -4.77 -21.68
C GLY A 168 7.35 -5.99 -22.53
N SER A 169 7.64 -5.79 -23.81
CA SER A 169 7.98 -6.89 -24.73
C SER A 169 9.13 -7.75 -24.20
N CYS A 170 8.95 -9.07 -24.26
CA CYS A 170 9.87 -10.06 -23.72
C CYS A 170 10.70 -10.71 -24.84
N GLY A 171 11.77 -10.02 -25.24
CA GLY A 171 12.66 -10.48 -26.31
C GLY A 171 11.93 -10.67 -27.64
N ASP A 172 12.35 -11.66 -28.42
CA ASP A 172 11.82 -11.88 -29.78
C ASP A 172 10.55 -12.76 -29.81
N THR A 173 9.99 -13.09 -28.64
CA THR A 173 8.97 -14.15 -28.52
C THR A 173 7.53 -13.69 -28.81
N LYS A 174 7.30 -12.45 -29.26
CA LYS A 174 5.95 -11.84 -29.39
C LYS A 174 5.12 -12.01 -28.11
N THR A 175 5.76 -11.91 -26.96
CA THR A 175 5.11 -11.92 -25.64
C THR A 175 5.38 -10.62 -24.90
N PHE A 176 4.51 -10.32 -23.94
CA PHE A 176 4.35 -9.01 -23.32
C PHE A 176 4.08 -9.16 -21.82
N LEU A 177 4.44 -8.15 -21.04
CA LEU A 177 4.23 -8.10 -19.59
C LEU A 177 3.01 -7.28 -19.21
N GLU A 178 2.46 -6.48 -20.11
CA GLU A 178 1.27 -5.71 -19.81
C GLU A 178 0.38 -5.50 -21.04
N ILE A 179 -0.88 -5.21 -20.75
CA ILE A 179 -1.88 -4.76 -21.69
C ILE A 179 -2.63 -3.57 -21.07
N ALA A 180 -2.72 -2.46 -21.80
CA ALA A 180 -3.62 -1.36 -21.51
C ALA A 180 -4.80 -1.43 -22.48
N TYR A 181 -6.02 -1.26 -22.01
CA TYR A 181 -7.22 -1.55 -22.82
C TYR A 181 -8.40 -0.63 -22.48
N ILE A 182 -9.39 -0.60 -23.38
CA ILE A 182 -10.67 0.10 -23.23
C ILE A 182 -11.83 -0.91 -23.32
N CYS A 183 -12.79 -0.84 -22.39
CA CYS A 183 -14.07 -1.55 -22.50
C CYS A 183 -15.21 -0.57 -22.83
N HIS A 184 -16.21 -1.00 -23.62
CA HIS A 184 -17.42 -0.23 -23.91
C HIS A 184 -18.51 -0.39 -22.85
N GLN A 185 -18.58 -1.55 -22.20
CA GLN A 185 -19.60 -1.78 -21.19
C GLN A 185 -19.34 -0.87 -19.99
N PRO A 186 -20.38 -0.25 -19.40
CA PRO A 186 -20.24 0.43 -18.13
C PRO A 186 -19.66 -0.56 -17.12
N LEU A 187 -18.77 -0.05 -16.26
CA LEU A 187 -18.13 -0.84 -15.23
C LEU A 187 -19.19 -1.25 -14.18
N ASP A 188 -19.95 -2.31 -14.45
CA ASP A 188 -20.80 -2.99 -13.48
C ASP A 188 -19.88 -3.85 -12.61
N ASP A 189 -19.05 -3.18 -11.79
CA ASP A 189 -18.09 -3.83 -10.92
C ASP A 189 -18.73 -4.02 -9.54
N PRO A 190 -19.09 -5.27 -9.16
CA PRO A 190 -19.60 -5.58 -7.82
C PRO A 190 -18.68 -5.07 -6.72
N LYS A 191 -17.39 -4.89 -7.02
CA LYS A 191 -16.39 -4.36 -6.09
C LYS A 191 -16.58 -2.87 -5.81
N ASN A 192 -16.99 -2.06 -6.79
CA ASN A 192 -17.34 -0.66 -6.56
C ASN A 192 -18.62 -0.55 -5.73
N THR A 193 -19.64 -1.35 -6.05
CA THR A 193 -20.86 -1.43 -5.26
C THR A 193 -20.57 -1.85 -3.82
N PHE A 194 -19.65 -2.80 -3.63
CA PHE A 194 -19.19 -3.20 -2.29
C PHE A 194 -18.48 -2.04 -1.56
N LEU A 195 -17.58 -1.30 -2.22
CA LEU A 195 -16.94 -0.13 -1.62
C LEU A 195 -17.96 0.92 -1.18
N GLU A 196 -18.94 1.24 -2.02
CA GLU A 196 -20.00 2.20 -1.69
C GLU A 196 -20.81 1.73 -0.46
N ILE A 197 -21.19 0.46 -0.41
CA ILE A 197 -21.86 -0.13 0.75
C ILE A 197 -20.98 0.00 2.00
N MET A 198 -19.68 -0.25 1.88
CA MET A 198 -18.74 -0.13 3.01
C MET A 198 -18.55 1.31 3.47
N GLU A 199 -18.55 2.27 2.56
CA GLU A 199 -18.52 3.71 2.88
C GLU A 199 -19.78 4.13 3.64
N ASP A 200 -20.94 3.64 3.23
CA ASP A 200 -22.22 3.89 3.89
C ASP A 200 -22.26 3.27 5.30
N ILE A 201 -21.86 2.00 5.42
CA ILE A 201 -21.75 1.32 6.73
C ILE A 201 -20.77 2.06 7.64
N PHE A 202 -19.63 2.50 7.11
CA PHE A 202 -18.65 3.26 7.87
C PHE A 202 -19.21 4.59 8.35
N SER A 203 -19.90 5.32 7.47
CA SER A 203 -20.54 6.59 7.78
C SER A 203 -21.60 6.43 8.86
N GLU A 204 -22.46 5.41 8.76
CA GLU A 204 -23.49 5.11 9.77
C GLU A 204 -22.86 4.73 11.12
N TYR A 205 -21.83 3.89 11.11
CA TYR A 205 -21.08 3.50 12.30
C TYR A 205 -20.52 4.72 13.03
N VAL A 206 -19.87 5.61 12.29
CA VAL A 206 -19.28 6.84 12.84
C VAL A 206 -20.36 7.74 13.42
N GLN A 207 -21.47 7.97 12.71
CA GLN A 207 -22.58 8.79 13.21
C GLN A 207 -23.16 8.24 14.52
N LYS A 208 -23.40 6.93 14.61
CA LYS A 208 -23.90 6.28 15.84
C LYS A 208 -22.96 6.46 17.02
N ILE A 209 -21.66 6.27 16.79
CA ILE A 209 -20.61 6.48 17.79
C ILE A 209 -20.56 7.93 18.26
N SER A 210 -20.67 8.87 17.32
CA SER A 210 -20.67 10.31 17.59
C SER A 210 -21.83 10.72 18.47
N ALA A 211 -23.05 10.27 18.12
CA ALA A 211 -24.26 10.56 18.86
C ALA A 211 -24.18 9.99 20.29
N LEU A 212 -23.63 8.77 20.43
CA LEU A 212 -23.38 8.15 21.73
C LEU A 212 -22.40 8.98 22.57
N LEU A 213 -21.26 9.40 22.00
CA LEU A 213 -20.30 10.24 22.72
C LEU A 213 -20.90 11.58 23.14
N ALA A 214 -21.61 12.26 22.23
CA ALA A 214 -22.23 13.55 22.52
C ALA A 214 -23.28 13.45 23.64
N SER A 215 -24.10 12.41 23.62
CA SER A 215 -25.08 12.14 24.68
C SER A 215 -24.39 11.92 26.04
N GLU A 216 -23.31 11.16 26.07
CA GLU A 216 -22.59 10.82 27.31
C GLU A 216 -21.79 12.01 27.85
N LEU A 217 -21.20 12.82 26.97
CA LEU A 217 -20.58 14.10 27.32
C LEU A 217 -21.58 15.06 27.98
N THR A 218 -22.82 15.09 27.48
CA THR A 218 -23.89 15.93 28.04
C THR A 218 -24.25 15.45 29.44
N LYS A 219 -24.42 14.15 29.65
CA LYS A 219 -24.68 13.58 31.00
C LYS A 219 -23.57 13.87 31.98
N VAL A 220 -22.31 13.71 31.56
CA VAL A 220 -21.16 13.98 32.43
C VAL A 220 -21.05 15.45 32.80
N ARG A 221 -21.48 16.35 31.91
CA ARG A 221 -21.57 17.78 32.19
C ARG A 221 -22.68 18.11 33.19
N ASP A 222 -23.82 17.42 33.08
CA ASP A 222 -25.04 17.76 33.82
C ASP A 222 -25.15 17.03 35.19
N GLU A 223 -24.40 15.95 35.41
CA GLU A 223 -24.48 15.11 36.62
C GLU A 223 -23.13 14.96 37.37
N LYS A 224 -23.17 14.85 38.71
CA LYS A 224 -22.05 14.26 39.49
C LYS A 224 -21.98 12.76 39.14
N THR A 225 -21.18 12.46 38.12
CA THR A 225 -21.05 11.12 37.53
C THR A 225 -20.81 10.02 38.57
N SER A 226 -21.56 8.91 38.43
CA SER A 226 -21.38 7.71 39.26
C SER A 226 -20.39 6.74 38.59
N GLU A 227 -19.74 5.88 39.39
CA GLU A 227 -18.85 4.84 38.88
C GLU A 227 -19.58 3.76 38.03
N ASP A 228 -20.90 3.69 38.14
CA ASP A 228 -21.73 2.78 37.34
C ASP A 228 -21.94 3.30 35.90
N ASP A 229 -22.02 4.62 35.69
CA ASP A 229 -22.10 5.25 34.37
C ASP A 229 -20.80 4.99 33.57
N PHE A 230 -19.65 5.05 34.26
CA PHE A 230 -18.36 4.66 33.67
C PHE A 230 -18.36 3.23 33.17
N ARG A 231 -18.81 2.27 34.00
CA ARG A 231 -18.84 0.86 33.62
C ARG A 231 -19.79 0.62 32.46
N SER A 232 -20.90 1.34 32.38
CA SER A 232 -21.84 1.29 31.25
C SER A 232 -21.22 1.82 29.97
N LEU A 233 -20.60 3.01 29.99
CA LEU A 233 -19.97 3.58 28.79
C LEU A 233 -18.79 2.74 28.33
N LYS A 234 -17.94 2.27 29.25
CA LYS A 234 -16.83 1.37 28.92
C LYS A 234 -17.33 0.10 28.25
N ARG A 235 -18.42 -0.52 28.73
CA ARG A 235 -19.03 -1.69 28.08
C ARG A 235 -19.58 -1.35 26.71
N ARG A 236 -20.21 -0.19 26.52
CA ARG A 236 -20.70 0.28 25.22
C ARG A 236 -19.55 0.59 24.26
N GLY A 237 -18.45 1.15 24.75
CA GLY A 237 -17.22 1.37 23.99
C GLY A 237 -16.50 0.09 23.62
N GLU A 238 -16.42 -0.85 24.54
CA GLU A 238 -15.91 -2.19 24.25
C GLU A 238 -16.83 -2.92 23.26
N ALA A 239 -18.15 -2.74 23.34
CA ALA A 239 -19.09 -3.29 22.37
C ALA A 239 -18.95 -2.62 21.00
N ALA A 240 -18.89 -1.30 20.92
CA ALA A 240 -18.64 -0.54 19.68
C ALA A 240 -17.28 -0.87 19.08
N ARG A 241 -16.26 -1.09 19.93
CA ARG A 241 -14.95 -1.61 19.53
C ARG A 241 -15.05 -3.02 19.01
N ARG A 242 -15.76 -3.92 19.68
CA ARG A 242 -15.97 -5.30 19.22
C ARG A 242 -16.76 -5.34 17.92
N ILE A 243 -17.77 -4.50 17.76
CA ILE A 243 -18.54 -4.38 16.51
C ILE A 243 -17.63 -3.86 15.40
N GLY A 244 -16.94 -2.72 15.59
CA GLY A 244 -16.02 -2.19 14.59
C GLY A 244 -14.83 -3.10 14.31
N LEU A 245 -14.39 -3.89 15.29
CA LEU A 245 -13.33 -4.88 15.14
C LEU A 245 -13.84 -6.15 14.46
N VAL A 246 -15.06 -6.62 14.74
CA VAL A 246 -15.67 -7.76 14.04
C VAL A 246 -15.95 -7.36 12.58
N SER A 247 -16.49 -6.18 12.31
CA SER A 247 -16.64 -5.64 10.96
C SER A 247 -15.29 -5.48 10.23
N ALA A 248 -14.21 -5.16 10.95
CA ALA A 248 -12.87 -5.08 10.36
C ALA A 248 -12.10 -6.41 10.30
N LEU A 249 -12.46 -7.43 11.10
CA LEU A 249 -11.77 -8.72 11.22
C LEU A 249 -12.43 -9.84 10.41
N ASP A 250 -13.77 -9.87 10.30
CA ASP A 250 -14.44 -10.82 9.38
C ASP A 250 -13.94 -10.59 7.94
N GLU A 251 -13.59 -9.34 7.60
CA GLU A 251 -13.08 -8.99 6.29
C GLU A 251 -11.57 -9.24 6.09
N GLU A 252 -10.76 -9.32 7.15
CA GLU A 252 -9.34 -9.66 7.00
C GLU A 252 -9.17 -11.13 6.57
N HIS A 253 -10.12 -11.99 6.95
CA HIS A 253 -10.19 -13.38 6.50
C HIS A 253 -10.75 -13.49 5.08
N ASP A 254 -11.79 -12.71 4.74
CA ASP A 254 -12.29 -12.62 3.37
C ASP A 254 -11.31 -11.91 2.43
N LEU A 255 -10.39 -11.07 2.90
CA LEU A 255 -9.37 -10.41 2.07
C LEU A 255 -8.38 -11.39 1.44
N THR A 256 -8.00 -12.43 2.18
CA THR A 256 -7.17 -13.52 1.68
C THR A 256 -7.90 -14.49 0.75
N ILE A 257 -9.20 -14.28 0.47
CA ILE A 257 -10.02 -15.19 -0.36
C ILE A 257 -10.70 -14.42 -1.51
N PHE A 258 -11.21 -13.22 -1.25
CA PHE A 258 -11.97 -12.36 -2.16
C PHE A 258 -11.08 -11.43 -3.01
N TRP A 259 -9.89 -11.08 -2.49
CA TRP A 259 -8.91 -10.24 -3.19
C TRP A 259 -7.62 -10.98 -3.56
N SER A 260 -7.44 -12.19 -3.03
CA SER A 260 -6.69 -13.23 -3.73
C SER A 260 -7.57 -13.77 -4.85
N ASP A 261 -7.82 -12.99 -5.89
CA ASP A 261 -7.94 -13.68 -7.17
C ASP A 261 -6.69 -14.59 -7.25
N GLU A 262 -6.83 -15.88 -7.56
CA GLU A 262 -5.68 -16.78 -7.75
C GLU A 262 -4.65 -16.20 -8.75
N THR A 263 -5.06 -15.15 -9.48
CA THR A 263 -4.29 -14.37 -10.41
C THR A 263 -3.57 -13.14 -9.84
N ALA A 264 -3.84 -12.67 -8.62
CA ALA A 264 -3.17 -11.51 -8.01
C ALA A 264 -1.65 -11.75 -7.83
N ASP A 265 -1.24 -13.02 -7.69
CA ASP A 265 0.16 -13.41 -7.73
C ASP A 265 0.79 -13.27 -9.12
N ILE A 266 -0.03 -13.19 -10.17
CA ILE A 266 0.36 -13.26 -11.59
C ILE A 266 0.21 -11.90 -12.28
N PHE A 267 -0.80 -11.11 -11.94
CA PHE A 267 -0.96 -9.76 -12.48
C PHE A 267 -1.66 -8.83 -11.49
N ILE A 268 -1.42 -7.53 -11.69
CA ILE A 268 -2.10 -6.45 -10.99
C ILE A 268 -2.85 -5.61 -12.02
N SER A 269 -4.05 -5.15 -11.67
CA SER A 269 -4.78 -4.15 -12.44
C SER A 269 -4.83 -2.82 -11.70
N ARG A 270 -4.88 -1.70 -12.44
CA ARG A 270 -4.97 -0.37 -11.82
C ARG A 270 -6.24 -0.28 -11.00
N LEU A 271 -7.38 -0.61 -11.61
CA LEU A 271 -8.69 -0.56 -10.95
C LEU A 271 -8.74 -1.46 -9.71
N THR A 272 -8.34 -2.74 -9.85
CA THR A 272 -8.36 -3.69 -8.73
C THR A 272 -7.45 -3.25 -7.59
N SER A 273 -6.27 -2.70 -7.91
CA SER A 273 -5.32 -2.20 -6.91
C SER A 273 -5.88 -0.97 -6.18
N GLU A 274 -6.50 -0.06 -6.91
CA GLU A 274 -7.14 1.12 -6.32
C GLU A 274 -8.25 0.72 -5.36
N ILE A 275 -9.16 -0.14 -5.80
CA ILE A 275 -10.29 -0.60 -5.01
C ILE A 275 -9.81 -1.36 -3.76
N ALA A 276 -8.85 -2.28 -3.89
CA ALA A 276 -8.29 -3.01 -2.77
C ALA A 276 -7.59 -2.06 -1.77
N ALA A 277 -6.88 -1.04 -2.26
CA ALA A 277 -6.26 -0.04 -1.40
C ALA A 277 -7.31 0.85 -0.68
N LYS A 278 -8.36 1.29 -1.38
CA LYS A 278 -9.50 2.03 -0.78
C LYS A 278 -10.19 1.22 0.31
N HIS A 279 -10.45 -0.07 0.06
CA HIS A 279 -11.02 -0.96 1.06
C HIS A 279 -10.15 -1.07 2.32
N ARG A 280 -8.84 -1.27 2.16
CA ARG A 280 -7.93 -1.27 3.32
C ARG A 280 -7.95 0.07 4.05
N LEU A 281 -7.97 1.19 3.34
CA LEU A 281 -8.10 2.52 3.95
C LEU A 281 -9.41 2.66 4.74
N LEU A 282 -10.53 2.14 4.24
CA LEU A 282 -11.79 2.09 4.99
C LEU A 282 -11.64 1.30 6.29
N GLN A 283 -11.02 0.12 6.26
CA GLN A 283 -10.76 -0.68 7.47
C GLN A 283 -9.89 0.07 8.48
N HIS A 284 -8.88 0.80 8.00
CA HIS A 284 -8.09 1.70 8.84
C HIS A 284 -8.95 2.84 9.42
N GLY A 285 -9.91 3.36 8.65
CA GLY A 285 -10.93 4.29 9.10
C GLY A 285 -11.77 3.75 10.26
N PHE A 286 -12.30 2.52 10.16
CA PHE A 286 -13.03 1.86 11.24
C PHE A 286 -12.17 1.71 12.50
N LYS A 287 -10.94 1.22 12.35
CA LYS A 287 -9.97 1.09 13.46
C LYS A 287 -9.74 2.44 14.13
N ARG A 288 -9.53 3.50 13.35
CA ARG A 288 -9.32 4.87 13.83
C ARG A 288 -10.52 5.40 14.61
N ALA A 289 -11.74 5.31 14.06
CA ALA A 289 -12.96 5.79 14.72
C ALA A 289 -13.22 5.07 16.06
N SER A 290 -13.03 3.75 16.08
CA SER A 290 -13.11 2.92 17.29
C SER A 290 -12.09 3.34 18.36
N MET A 291 -10.86 3.65 17.94
CA MET A 291 -9.84 4.11 18.88
C MET A 291 -10.14 5.50 19.44
N LEU A 292 -10.59 6.43 18.59
CA LEU A 292 -11.04 7.76 19.02
C LEU A 292 -12.13 7.65 20.10
N PHE A 293 -13.13 6.80 19.88
CA PHE A 293 -14.19 6.59 20.86
C PHE A 293 -13.62 6.14 22.21
N LYS A 294 -12.73 5.14 22.20
CA LYS A 294 -12.13 4.65 23.44
C LYS A 294 -11.33 5.74 24.16
N MET A 295 -10.58 6.56 23.43
CA MET A 295 -9.84 7.67 24.03
C MET A 295 -10.77 8.66 24.71
N VAL A 296 -11.81 9.11 24.01
CA VAL A 296 -12.79 10.05 24.58
C VAL A 296 -13.46 9.44 25.81
N ALA A 297 -13.84 8.16 25.75
CA ALA A 297 -14.43 7.46 26.90
C ALA A 297 -13.46 7.35 28.09
N ASP A 298 -12.18 7.02 27.87
CA ASP A 298 -11.19 6.94 28.96
C ASP A 298 -10.98 8.33 29.61
N LEU A 299 -11.03 9.41 28.82
CA LEU A 299 -10.85 10.79 29.28
C LEU A 299 -12.03 11.34 30.08
N ILE A 300 -13.26 11.11 29.61
CA ILE A 300 -14.49 11.54 30.31
C ILE A 300 -14.47 11.11 31.78
N TYR A 301 -13.84 9.98 32.08
CA TYR A 301 -13.81 9.38 33.41
C TYR A 301 -12.44 9.42 34.07
N ASN A 302 -11.60 10.39 33.67
CA ASN A 302 -10.31 10.69 34.29
C ASN A 302 -9.39 9.48 34.44
N LYS A 303 -9.36 8.60 33.44
CA LYS A 303 -8.40 7.49 33.41
C LYS A 303 -7.14 7.90 32.69
N ALA A 304 -5.99 7.54 33.26
CA ALA A 304 -4.72 7.68 32.57
C ALA A 304 -4.79 6.93 31.24
N THR A 305 -4.69 7.67 30.14
CA THR A 305 -4.60 7.07 28.81
C THR A 305 -3.25 6.37 28.70
N ASP A 306 -3.26 5.08 28.35
CA ASP A 306 -2.04 4.31 28.17
C ASP A 306 -1.17 4.95 27.07
N HIS A 307 0.07 5.33 27.41
CA HIS A 307 1.02 5.91 26.47
C HIS A 307 1.29 5.00 25.26
N ASN A 308 1.34 3.68 25.45
CA ASN A 308 1.50 2.73 24.36
C ASN A 308 0.27 2.73 23.43
N TYR A 309 -0.91 3.01 23.98
CA TYR A 309 -2.13 3.13 23.20
C TYR A 309 -2.13 4.42 22.36
N LEU A 310 -1.63 5.54 22.91
CA LEU A 310 -1.41 6.78 22.17
C LEU A 310 -0.37 6.63 21.06
N LEU A 311 0.72 5.90 21.30
CA LEU A 311 1.73 5.62 20.27
C LEU A 311 1.16 4.75 19.14
N LYS A 312 0.39 3.70 19.46
CA LYS A 312 -0.32 2.88 18.46
C LYS A 312 -1.30 3.72 17.66
N PHE A 313 -2.05 4.59 18.32
CA PHE A 313 -2.97 5.52 17.69
C PHE A 313 -2.25 6.49 16.74
N TYR A 314 -1.09 7.00 17.12
CA TYR A 314 -0.24 7.85 16.28
C TYR A 314 0.12 7.18 14.94
N GLY A 315 0.38 5.86 14.98
CA GLY A 315 0.60 5.06 13.78
C GLY A 315 -0.52 5.22 12.76
N PHE A 316 -1.78 5.08 13.20
CA PHE A 316 -2.98 5.14 12.35
C PHE A 316 -3.27 6.50 11.70
N TYR A 317 -2.58 7.57 12.10
CA TYR A 317 -2.71 8.91 11.52
C TYR A 317 -1.57 9.27 10.58
N SER A 318 -0.51 8.46 10.55
CA SER A 318 0.64 8.77 9.72
C SER A 318 0.32 8.51 8.24
N GLN A 319 0.62 9.50 7.41
CA GLN A 319 0.57 9.42 5.94
C GLN A 319 1.33 8.19 5.38
N ASN A 320 2.29 7.70 6.17
CA ASN A 320 3.09 6.50 5.91
C ASN A 320 2.23 5.26 5.59
N HIS A 321 1.00 5.17 6.09
CA HIS A 321 0.15 4.02 5.80
C HIS A 321 -0.32 3.95 4.35
N VAL A 322 -0.60 5.07 3.69
CA VAL A 322 -0.97 5.01 2.25
C VAL A 322 0.21 4.43 1.44
N ASP A 323 1.43 4.84 1.78
CA ASP A 323 2.65 4.36 1.12
C ASP A 323 2.92 2.87 1.40
N GLU A 324 2.64 2.39 2.63
CA GLU A 324 2.75 0.98 3.00
C GLU A 324 1.67 0.10 2.34
N LEU A 325 0.44 0.62 2.21
CA LEU A 325 -0.73 -0.14 1.74
C LEU A 325 -0.70 -0.45 0.24
N ILE A 326 -0.22 0.51 -0.56
CA ILE A 326 -0.05 0.33 -2.02
C ILE A 326 1.08 -0.68 -2.28
N GLY A 327 2.12 -0.66 -1.45
CA GLY A 327 3.31 -1.49 -1.66
C GLY A 327 4.16 -1.01 -2.83
N ALA A 328 5.45 -1.33 -2.79
CA ALA A 328 6.42 -0.81 -3.76
C ALA A 328 6.13 -1.24 -5.21
N GLU A 329 5.53 -2.42 -5.41
CA GLU A 329 5.25 -2.97 -6.74
C GLU A 329 4.09 -2.21 -7.43
N VAL A 330 2.94 -2.06 -6.77
CA VAL A 330 1.81 -1.29 -7.30
C VAL A 330 2.23 0.16 -7.53
N LYS A 331 2.96 0.78 -6.59
CA LYS A 331 3.47 2.16 -6.73
C LYS A 331 4.41 2.32 -7.91
N SER A 332 5.20 1.30 -8.25
CA SER A 332 6.09 1.35 -9.41
C SER A 332 5.32 1.38 -10.73
N HIS A 333 4.15 0.74 -10.80
CA HIS A 333 3.34 0.67 -12.02
C HIS A 333 2.29 1.78 -12.11
N PHE A 334 1.66 2.14 -10.99
CA PHE A 334 0.54 3.07 -10.89
C PHE A 334 0.83 4.17 -9.86
N ALA A 335 1.82 5.02 -10.16
CA ALA A 335 2.25 6.09 -9.25
C ALA A 335 1.11 7.11 -8.97
N GLU A 336 0.19 7.27 -9.91
CA GLU A 336 -0.99 8.13 -9.80
C GLU A 336 -1.95 7.70 -8.67
N LEU A 337 -1.99 6.39 -8.35
CA LEU A 337 -2.85 5.88 -7.27
C LEU A 337 -2.44 6.44 -5.92
N GLU A 338 -1.16 6.75 -5.70
CA GLU A 338 -0.71 7.32 -4.43
C GLU A 338 -1.41 8.65 -4.12
N THR A 339 -1.49 9.54 -5.11
CA THR A 339 -2.17 10.82 -4.96
C THR A 339 -3.67 10.62 -4.75
N GLY A 340 -4.31 9.79 -5.59
CA GLY A 340 -5.75 9.51 -5.47
C GLY A 340 -6.14 8.86 -4.13
N LEU A 341 -5.30 7.96 -3.60
CA LEU A 341 -5.53 7.31 -2.32
C LEU A 341 -5.25 8.24 -1.13
N LYS A 342 -4.26 9.13 -1.23
CA LYS A 342 -4.04 10.20 -0.24
C LYS A 342 -5.23 11.16 -0.19
N GLU A 343 -5.77 11.52 -1.35
CA GLU A 343 -6.99 12.33 -1.45
C GLU A 343 -8.18 11.60 -0.83
N TYR A 344 -8.43 10.35 -1.23
CA TYR A 344 -9.50 9.51 -0.69
C TYR A 344 -9.43 9.37 0.84
N TRP A 345 -8.24 9.03 1.38
CA TRP A 345 -8.03 8.98 2.83
C TRP A 345 -8.38 10.31 3.50
N THR A 346 -7.97 11.43 2.90
CA THR A 346 -8.16 12.75 3.51
C THR A 346 -9.62 13.22 3.41
N SER A 347 -10.24 13.11 2.23
CA SER A 347 -11.58 13.63 1.95
C SER A 347 -12.69 12.70 2.43
N GLU A 348 -12.58 11.40 2.15
CA GLU A 348 -13.65 10.43 2.41
C GLU A 348 -13.51 9.82 3.80
N ILE A 349 -12.30 9.41 4.17
CA ILE A 349 -12.10 8.70 5.45
C ILE A 349 -11.92 9.70 6.60
N CYS A 350 -10.95 10.60 6.54
CA CYS A 350 -10.68 11.51 7.65
C CYS A 350 -11.74 12.59 7.80
N LYS A 351 -12.02 13.37 6.74
CA LYS A 351 -12.87 14.55 6.85
C LYS A 351 -14.33 14.23 7.14
N LYS A 352 -14.92 13.24 6.45
CA LYS A 352 -16.32 12.86 6.69
C LYS A 352 -16.50 12.11 8.01
N ASN A 353 -15.49 11.35 8.46
CA ASN A 353 -15.65 10.38 9.55
C ASN A 353 -14.79 10.65 10.80
N THR A 354 -14.39 11.91 11.03
CA THR A 354 -13.85 12.35 12.33
C THR A 354 -14.87 13.23 13.03
N PRO A 355 -15.80 12.63 13.76
CA PRO A 355 -16.80 13.40 14.47
C PRO A 355 -16.16 14.23 15.57
N LEU A 356 -16.75 15.40 15.85
CA LEU A 356 -16.32 16.40 16.84
C LEU A 356 -15.20 17.36 16.40
N LEU A 357 -14.59 17.19 15.21
CA LEU A 357 -13.85 18.29 14.60
C LEU A 357 -14.85 19.36 14.09
N LEU A 358 -14.81 20.55 14.69
CA LEU A 358 -15.51 21.74 14.19
C LEU A 358 -15.16 21.96 12.71
N GLU A 359 -16.09 22.52 11.92
CA GLU A 359 -15.89 22.76 10.48
C GLU A 359 -14.57 23.50 10.17
N GLU A 360 -14.14 24.37 11.09
CA GLU A 360 -12.90 25.15 11.05
C GLU A 360 -11.62 24.30 11.02
N TYR A 361 -11.70 23.02 11.44
CA TYR A 361 -10.59 22.07 11.51
C TYR A 361 -10.67 20.97 10.44
N ARG A 362 -11.68 21.02 9.56
CA ARG A 362 -11.86 20.06 8.44
C ARG A 362 -11.02 20.37 7.20
N SER A 363 -10.04 21.28 7.31
CA SER A 363 -9.10 21.53 6.19
C SER A 363 -8.18 20.31 6.00
N ALA A 364 -7.95 19.90 4.75
CA ALA A 364 -7.18 18.70 4.39
C ALA A 364 -5.78 18.67 5.02
N LYS A 365 -5.17 19.83 5.24
CA LYS A 365 -3.84 19.98 5.87
C LYS A 365 -3.85 19.62 7.37
N LYS A 366 -4.97 19.83 8.05
CA LYS A 366 -5.13 19.70 9.51
C LYS A 366 -5.61 18.32 9.97
N CYS A 367 -6.33 17.58 9.12
CA CYS A 367 -6.66 16.17 9.40
C CYS A 367 -5.41 15.28 9.51
N LEU A 368 -4.26 15.75 9.02
CA LEU A 368 -2.95 15.08 9.06
C LEU A 368 -2.12 15.45 10.28
N GLU A 369 -2.49 16.50 11.05
CA GLU A 369 -1.68 17.05 12.14
C GLU A 369 -2.31 16.69 13.50
N PHE A 370 -1.54 15.94 14.32
CA PHE A 370 -1.93 15.47 15.65
C PHE A 370 -2.29 16.61 16.64
N GLU A 371 -1.77 17.82 16.40
CA GLU A 371 -2.00 18.99 17.25
C GLU A 371 -3.48 19.35 17.39
N ASP A 372 -4.32 19.11 16.38
CA ASP A 372 -5.74 19.50 16.45
C ASP A 372 -6.60 18.53 17.28
N LEU A 373 -6.23 17.24 17.32
CA LEU A 373 -6.80 16.27 18.26
C LEU A 373 -6.38 16.59 19.70
N LEU A 374 -5.15 17.08 19.87
CA LEU A 374 -4.63 17.53 21.17
C LEU A 374 -5.23 18.88 21.60
N GLN A 375 -5.56 19.77 20.67
CA GLN A 375 -6.30 21.00 20.95
C GLN A 375 -7.77 20.72 21.26
N MET A 376 -8.40 19.76 20.58
CA MET A 376 -9.71 19.25 20.96
C MET A 376 -9.68 18.64 22.38
N TYR A 377 -8.64 17.86 22.69
CA TYR A 377 -8.33 17.35 24.04
C TYR A 377 -8.16 18.48 25.07
N VAL A 378 -7.34 19.50 24.78
CA VAL A 378 -7.11 20.65 25.67
C VAL A 378 -8.39 21.44 25.90
N ARG A 379 -9.29 21.54 24.92
CA ARG A 379 -10.58 22.23 25.09
C ARG A 379 -11.59 21.44 25.90
N ILE A 380 -11.72 20.13 25.64
CA ILE A 380 -12.62 19.26 26.40
C ILE A 380 -12.18 19.18 27.87
N VAL A 381 -10.88 19.04 28.12
CA VAL A 381 -10.31 18.96 29.47
C VAL A 381 -10.23 20.36 30.13
N GLY A 382 -9.91 21.41 29.36
CA GLY A 382 -9.82 22.79 29.85
C GLY A 382 -11.18 23.34 30.30
N ALA A 383 -12.24 23.06 29.55
CA ALA A 383 -13.60 23.45 29.92
C ALA A 383 -14.09 22.79 31.23
N GLN A 384 -13.54 21.62 31.61
CA GLN A 384 -13.83 20.97 32.89
C GLN A 384 -13.10 21.61 34.07
N LYS A 385 -11.93 22.21 33.86
CA LYS A 385 -11.16 22.88 34.93
C LYS A 385 -11.78 24.22 35.33
N GLU A 386 -12.20 25.02 34.35
CA GLU A 386 -12.82 26.32 34.60
C GLU A 386 -14.15 26.18 35.37
N THR A 387 -14.93 25.12 35.13
CA THR A 387 -16.16 24.85 35.87
C THR A 387 -15.94 24.33 37.30
N SER A 388 -14.80 23.70 37.59
CA SER A 388 -14.48 23.26 38.96
C SER A 388 -13.96 24.38 39.86
N GLU A 389 -13.20 25.34 39.30
CA GLU A 389 -12.65 26.46 40.08
C GLU A 389 -13.72 27.52 40.43
N GLU A 390 -14.71 27.76 39.55
CA GLU A 390 -15.83 28.67 39.85
C GLU A 390 -16.78 28.14 40.96
N VAL A 391 -16.88 26.82 41.12
CA VAL A 391 -17.72 26.20 42.17
C VAL A 391 -17.04 26.25 43.54
N GLU A 392 -15.71 26.12 43.61
CA GLU A 392 -14.97 26.22 44.87
C GLU A 392 -14.92 27.67 45.41
N ASP A 393 -14.71 28.68 44.57
CA ASP A 393 -14.68 30.09 45.00
C ASP A 393 -16.05 30.63 45.46
N SER A 394 -17.16 30.05 44.98
CA SER A 394 -18.51 30.40 45.43
C SER A 394 -18.89 29.82 46.80
N SER A 395 -18.09 28.88 47.34
CA SER A 395 -18.41 28.14 48.57
C SER A 395 -17.62 28.60 49.82
N VAL A 396 -16.76 29.62 49.70
CA VAL A 396 -15.88 30.09 50.79
C VAL A 396 -16.30 31.43 51.41
N ASN A 397 -17.34 32.09 50.90
CA ASN A 397 -17.82 33.38 51.45
C ASN A 397 -19.08 33.32 52.35
N ASP A 398 -19.56 32.13 52.70
CA ASP A 398 -20.65 31.96 53.69
C ASP A 398 -20.19 31.10 54.88
N ILE A 399 -19.28 31.65 55.71
CA ILE A 399 -19.12 31.29 57.13
C ILE A 399 -18.94 32.56 57.96
#